data_AF-A0A7C1KKC1-F1
#
_entry.id   AF-A0A7C1KKC1-F1
#
_cell.length_a   1.000
_cell.length_b   1.000
_cell.length_c   1.000
_cell.angle_alpha   90.00
_cell.angle_beta   90.00
_cell.angle_gamma   90.00
#
_symmetry.space_group_name_H-M   'P 1'
#
loop_
_entity.id
_entity.type
_entity.pdbx_description
1 polymer ?
#
loop_
_entity_poly.entity_id
_entity_poly.type
_entity_poly.pdbx_seq_one_letter_code
_entity_poly.pdbx_strand_id
1 'polypeptide(L)'
;MIQTLISKRKPTLKKKPAIKTDFSSLIEKFGNISPDILKTIGWTPIVRLNKITRGINSSIFAKLEFLNPAGSVKDRMALFIIEDAERRGFLRPGGTIVENSSGNTGAALAMIAAAKGYKCIITMPDKMSDEKKNLMKAFGAKVVVTPTDVPPDSPESYYSVAKRIAKETPNSYYPDQYNNPRNIDSHYYTTGPEIWKQTGGNIDYFVAGIGTGGTLSGAGRYLKEKNPEIRIIAVDPEGSVFYDYFKTGKLIKPHVYKVEGIGEDYIVKAVDFDLIDDIIRVHDKESFLMA
;
A
#
# COMPACT_ATOMS: atom_id res chain seq x y z
N MET A 1 4.02 -21.15 9.36
CA MET A 1 4.83 -21.85 10.39
C MET A 1 5.76 -20.83 11.03
N ILE A 2 5.43 -20.34 12.23
CA ILE A 2 6.31 -19.40 12.96
C ILE A 2 7.32 -20.25 13.74
N GLN A 3 8.59 -20.20 13.37
CA GLN A 3 9.65 -20.80 14.18
C GLN A 3 9.94 -19.87 15.37
N THR A 4 9.69 -20.34 16.58
CA THR A 4 9.99 -19.57 17.81
C THR A 4 11.45 -19.80 18.19
N LEU A 5 12.25 -18.73 18.21
CA LEU A 5 13.66 -18.76 18.56
C LEU A 5 13.86 -18.08 19.92
N ILE A 6 14.28 -18.85 20.94
CA ILE A 6 14.58 -18.33 22.29
C ILE A 6 16.07 -18.53 22.55
N SER A 7 16.83 -17.47 22.80
CA SER A 7 18.26 -17.58 23.14
C SER A 7 18.63 -16.71 24.36
N LYS A 8 19.34 -17.31 25.33
CA LYS A 8 20.04 -16.60 26.42
C LYS A 8 21.53 -16.33 26.11
N ARG A 9 22.02 -16.67 24.90
CA ARG A 9 23.42 -16.57 24.49
C ARG A 9 23.57 -15.80 23.16
N LYS A 10 24.67 -15.05 22.99
CA LYS A 10 25.06 -14.51 21.68
C LYS A 10 25.33 -15.69 20.72
N PRO A 11 24.76 -15.70 19.50
CA PRO A 11 24.95 -16.80 18.57
C PRO A 11 26.41 -16.86 18.09
N THR A 12 27.07 -17.99 18.32
CA THR A 12 28.34 -18.33 17.67
C THR A 12 28.04 -19.16 16.41
N LEU A 13 28.30 -18.58 15.23
CA LEU A 13 28.20 -19.28 13.96
C LEU A 13 29.32 -20.32 13.84
N LYS A 14 28.97 -21.61 13.94
CA LYS A 14 29.86 -22.71 13.52
C LYS A 14 29.77 -22.86 11.99
N LYS A 15 30.93 -23.00 11.32
CA LYS A 15 31.00 -23.27 9.88
C LYS A 15 30.29 -24.60 9.55
N LYS A 16 29.31 -24.52 8.65
CA LYS A 16 28.57 -25.66 8.07
C LYS A 16 29.06 -25.90 6.63
N PRO A 17 28.89 -27.12 6.08
CA PRO A 17 29.47 -27.54 4.81
C PRO A 17 28.97 -26.70 3.62
N ALA A 18 29.78 -26.64 2.57
CA ALA A 18 29.61 -25.73 1.43
C ALA A 18 28.34 -26.04 0.63
N ILE A 19 27.28 -25.26 0.89
CA ILE A 19 26.18 -25.04 -0.05
C ILE A 19 26.73 -24.09 -1.12
N LYS A 20 26.54 -24.39 -2.41
CA LYS A 20 27.01 -23.55 -3.54
C LYS A 20 26.44 -22.12 -3.52
N THR A 21 25.32 -21.93 -2.83
CA THR A 21 24.69 -20.62 -2.62
C THR A 21 25.35 -19.92 -1.44
N ASP A 22 26.09 -18.85 -1.71
CA ASP A 22 26.62 -17.96 -0.69
C ASP A 22 25.48 -17.10 -0.12
N PHE A 23 25.10 -17.37 1.13
CA PHE A 23 24.11 -16.58 1.86
C PHE A 23 24.73 -15.44 2.66
N SER A 24 26.05 -15.25 2.63
CA SER A 24 26.75 -14.27 3.47
C SER A 24 26.25 -12.85 3.21
N SER A 25 26.03 -12.48 1.94
CA SER A 25 25.46 -11.19 1.56
C SER A 25 24.02 -10.99 2.04
N LEU A 26 23.23 -12.07 2.11
CA LEU A 26 21.84 -12.04 2.57
C LEU A 26 21.77 -11.92 4.10
N ILE A 27 22.68 -12.60 4.80
CA ILE A 27 22.87 -12.50 6.25
C ILE A 27 23.41 -11.12 6.62
N GLU A 28 24.32 -10.53 5.85
CA GLU A 28 24.79 -9.17 6.12
C GLU A 28 23.69 -8.13 5.90
N LYS A 29 22.85 -8.33 4.87
CA LYS A 29 21.75 -7.42 4.53
C LYS A 29 20.52 -7.54 5.45
N PHE A 30 20.22 -8.73 5.97
CA PHE A 30 19.00 -9.02 6.75
C PHE A 30 19.25 -9.71 8.10
N GLY A 31 20.50 -9.86 8.52
CA GLY A 31 20.87 -10.64 9.72
C GLY A 31 20.61 -9.96 11.06
N ASN A 32 19.97 -8.79 11.05
CA ASN A 32 19.59 -8.09 12.26
C ASN A 32 18.21 -8.52 12.73
N ILE A 33 18.09 -8.79 14.03
CA ILE A 33 16.80 -9.06 14.67
C ILE A 33 15.97 -7.78 14.63
N SER A 34 14.83 -7.81 13.94
CA SER A 34 13.87 -6.71 13.96
C SER A 34 13.17 -6.67 15.33
N PRO A 35 13.03 -5.49 15.96
CA PRO A 35 12.43 -5.40 17.30
C PRO A 35 10.93 -5.70 17.30
N ASP A 36 10.25 -5.46 16.18
CA ASP A 36 8.84 -5.78 15.95
C ASP A 36 8.57 -5.96 14.45
N ILE A 37 7.35 -6.40 14.12
CA ILE A 37 6.91 -6.65 12.73
C ILE A 37 6.80 -5.37 11.90
N LEU A 38 6.59 -4.20 12.52
CA LEU A 38 6.45 -2.93 11.80
C LEU A 38 7.79 -2.47 11.23
N LYS A 39 8.91 -2.84 11.89
CA LYS A 39 10.26 -2.58 11.35
C LYS A 39 10.62 -3.42 10.13
N THR A 40 9.79 -4.40 9.76
CA THR A 40 9.94 -5.14 8.49
C THR A 40 9.10 -4.56 7.36
N ILE A 41 8.34 -3.48 7.59
CA ILE A 41 7.63 -2.75 6.54
C ILE A 41 8.65 -1.96 5.72
N GLY A 42 8.57 -2.12 4.40
CA GLY A 42 9.46 -1.49 3.45
C GLY A 42 10.72 -2.28 3.15
N TRP A 43 11.68 -1.61 2.52
CA TRP A 43 12.90 -2.21 1.95
C TRP A 43 12.64 -3.45 1.08
N THR A 44 11.49 -3.47 0.40
CA THR A 44 11.02 -4.62 -0.37
C THR A 44 11.95 -4.89 -1.57
N PRO A 45 12.08 -6.14 -2.04
CA PRO A 45 12.95 -6.46 -3.15
C PRO A 45 12.54 -5.80 -4.47
N ILE A 46 13.53 -5.44 -5.28
CA ILE A 46 13.37 -5.24 -6.73
C ILE A 46 13.90 -6.48 -7.43
N VAL A 47 13.08 -7.11 -8.26
CA VAL A 47 13.41 -8.36 -8.96
C VAL A 47 13.25 -8.20 -10.46
N ARG A 48 14.27 -8.60 -11.22
CA ARG A 48 14.23 -8.59 -12.68
C ARG A 48 13.21 -9.60 -13.21
N LEU A 49 12.33 -9.17 -14.11
CA LEU A 49 11.47 -10.07 -14.87
C LEU A 49 12.28 -10.64 -16.03
N ASN A 50 12.41 -11.97 -16.10
CA ASN A 50 13.29 -12.63 -17.08
C ASN A 50 12.54 -13.32 -18.22
N LYS A 51 11.38 -13.93 -17.94
CA LYS A 51 10.64 -14.74 -18.91
C LYS A 51 9.63 -13.92 -19.71
N ILE A 52 8.79 -13.16 -19.00
CA ILE A 52 7.66 -12.43 -19.59
C ILE A 52 8.08 -11.24 -20.46
N THR A 53 9.33 -10.80 -20.29
CA THR A 53 9.91 -9.65 -20.99
C THR A 53 10.93 -10.09 -22.04
N ARG A 54 10.96 -11.38 -22.39
CA ARG A 54 11.83 -11.91 -23.43
C ARG A 54 11.50 -11.26 -24.77
N GLY A 55 12.53 -10.79 -25.47
CA GLY A 55 12.38 -10.09 -26.75
C GLY A 55 12.13 -8.58 -26.62
N ILE A 56 11.94 -8.08 -25.39
CA ILE A 56 11.89 -6.64 -25.14
C ILE A 56 13.32 -6.13 -24.96
N ASN A 57 13.70 -5.09 -25.72
CA ASN A 57 15.03 -4.47 -25.65
C ASN A 57 15.16 -3.50 -24.45
N SER A 58 14.63 -3.88 -23.30
CA SER A 58 14.64 -3.10 -22.05
C SER A 58 14.64 -4.03 -20.84
N SER A 59 15.30 -3.62 -19.77
CA SER A 59 15.26 -4.36 -18.50
C SER A 59 14.06 -3.92 -17.68
N ILE A 60 13.18 -4.88 -17.37
CA ILE A 60 11.98 -4.63 -16.58
C ILE A 60 12.15 -5.30 -15.22
N PHE A 61 11.80 -4.57 -14.17
CA PHE A 61 11.92 -5.01 -12.80
C PHE A 61 10.59 -4.81 -12.06
N ALA A 62 10.31 -5.67 -11.09
CA ALA A 62 9.16 -5.58 -10.22
C ALA A 62 9.59 -5.24 -8.79
N LYS A 63 9.00 -4.19 -8.22
CA LYS A 63 9.12 -3.84 -6.79
C LYS A 63 8.06 -4.64 -6.01
N LEU A 64 8.50 -5.63 -5.24
CA LEU A 64 7.62 -6.68 -4.68
C LEU A 64 6.96 -6.24 -3.37
N GLU A 65 6.03 -5.29 -3.44
CA GLU A 65 5.33 -4.74 -2.27
C GLU A 65 4.40 -5.73 -1.55
N PHE A 66 4.06 -6.86 -2.18
CA PHE A 66 3.33 -7.94 -1.51
C PHE A 66 4.16 -8.67 -0.44
N LEU A 67 5.47 -8.41 -0.37
CA LEU A 67 6.37 -8.95 0.66
C LEU A 67 6.41 -8.11 1.94
N ASN A 68 5.68 -7.00 2.01
CA ASN A 68 5.41 -6.35 3.29
C ASN A 68 4.60 -7.28 4.21
N PRO A 69 4.70 -7.14 5.55
CA PRO A 69 4.18 -8.14 6.49
C PRO A 69 2.66 -8.33 6.51
N ALA A 70 1.84 -7.33 6.19
CA ALA A 70 0.40 -7.50 5.99
C ALA A 70 0.05 -7.87 4.53
N GLY A 71 1.05 -8.01 3.67
CA GLY A 71 0.93 -8.55 2.31
C GLY A 71 0.73 -7.50 1.21
N SER A 72 0.96 -6.20 1.48
CA SER A 72 0.68 -5.17 0.48
C SER A 72 1.49 -3.87 0.61
N VAL A 73 1.43 -3.03 -0.41
CA VAL A 73 1.98 -1.66 -0.40
C VAL A 73 1.34 -0.75 0.67
N LYS A 74 0.12 -1.08 1.13
CA LYS A 74 -0.65 -0.21 2.05
C LYS A 74 -0.06 -0.17 3.45
N ASP A 75 0.78 -1.15 3.81
CA ASP A 75 1.54 -1.19 5.06
C ASP A 75 2.37 0.08 5.26
N ARG A 76 2.99 0.58 4.19
CA ARG A 76 3.83 1.80 4.22
C ARG A 76 3.02 3.03 4.59
N MET A 77 1.96 3.27 3.81
CA MET A 77 1.07 4.40 3.98
C MET A 77 0.41 4.36 5.36
N ALA A 78 -0.13 3.21 5.75
CA ALA A 78 -0.79 3.04 7.03
C ALA A 78 0.16 3.32 8.19
N LEU A 79 1.38 2.76 8.18
CA LEU A 79 2.36 2.99 9.24
C LEU A 79 2.73 4.48 9.31
N PHE A 80 3.04 5.09 8.17
CA PHE A 80 3.46 6.50 8.11
C PHE A 80 2.37 7.45 8.63
N ILE A 81 1.11 7.23 8.24
CA ILE A 81 -0.02 8.05 8.69
C ILE A 81 -0.25 7.89 10.20
N ILE A 82 -0.17 6.67 10.72
CA ILE A 82 -0.36 6.43 12.17
C ILE A 82 0.78 7.03 12.99
N GLU A 83 2.04 6.87 12.58
CA GLU A 83 3.17 7.49 13.26
C GLU A 83 3.11 9.04 13.18
N ASP A 84 2.60 9.62 12.08
CA ASP A 84 2.34 11.07 12.01
C ASP A 84 1.26 11.50 13.00
N ALA A 85 0.16 10.74 13.09
CA ALA A 85 -0.93 11.01 14.02
C ALA A 85 -0.49 10.90 15.49
N GLU A 86 0.36 9.93 15.82
CA GLU A 86 1.02 9.80 17.12
C GLU A 86 1.85 11.05 17.45
N ARG A 87 2.77 11.43 16.55
CA ARG A 87 3.66 12.60 16.75
C ARG A 87 2.90 13.91 16.93
N ARG A 88 1.76 14.05 16.24
CA ARG A 88 0.90 15.24 16.31
C ARG A 88 -0.11 15.20 17.45
N GLY A 89 -0.15 14.12 18.24
CA GLY A 89 -1.06 13.95 19.37
C GLY A 89 -2.52 13.68 18.99
N PHE A 90 -2.80 13.38 17.72
CA PHE A 90 -4.14 13.04 17.24
C PHE A 90 -4.56 11.63 17.63
N LEU A 91 -3.61 10.72 17.79
CA LEU A 91 -3.84 9.38 18.32
C LEU A 91 -2.97 9.16 19.54
N ARG A 92 -3.60 9.04 20.72
CA ARG A 92 -2.90 8.79 22.00
C ARG A 92 -2.89 7.30 22.34
N PRO A 93 -1.95 6.82 23.18
CA PRO A 93 -1.88 5.41 23.59
C PRO A 93 -3.23 4.81 23.98
N GLY A 94 -3.51 3.58 23.52
CA GLY A 94 -4.79 2.89 23.74
C GLY A 94 -5.98 3.43 22.94
N GLY A 95 -5.74 4.37 22.01
CA GLY A 95 -6.75 4.93 21.11
C GLY A 95 -7.32 3.95 20.09
N THR A 96 -8.21 4.45 19.24
CA THR A 96 -8.93 3.65 18.23
C THR A 96 -8.66 4.17 16.83
N ILE A 97 -8.12 3.31 15.97
CA ILE A 97 -8.05 3.58 14.54
C ILE A 97 -9.38 3.18 13.93
N VAL A 98 -9.99 4.09 13.17
CA VAL A 98 -11.25 3.84 12.46
C VAL A 98 -11.00 4.12 10.99
N GLU A 99 -11.33 3.21 10.08
CA GLU A 99 -11.13 3.42 8.65
C GLU A 99 -12.22 2.72 7.84
N ASN A 100 -12.53 3.27 6.66
CA ASN A 100 -13.37 2.60 5.68
C ASN A 100 -12.45 1.91 4.66
N SER A 101 -12.49 0.57 4.59
CA SER A 101 -11.62 -0.16 3.68
C SER A 101 -12.18 -1.52 3.31
N SER A 102 -12.08 -1.84 2.03
CA SER A 102 -12.50 -3.10 1.42
C SER A 102 -11.35 -4.10 1.23
N GLY A 103 -10.16 -3.84 1.77
CA GLY A 103 -9.01 -4.72 1.51
C GLY A 103 -7.73 -4.32 2.26
N ASN A 104 -6.68 -4.06 1.49
CA ASN A 104 -5.30 -3.98 1.96
C ASN A 104 -5.05 -2.93 3.06
N THR A 105 -5.67 -1.74 2.97
CA THR A 105 -5.50 -0.71 3.99
C THR A 105 -6.08 -1.13 5.34
N GLY A 106 -7.24 -1.78 5.34
CA GLY A 106 -7.85 -2.32 6.56
C GLY A 106 -6.99 -3.39 7.22
N ALA A 107 -6.40 -4.31 6.43
CA ALA A 107 -5.49 -5.33 6.93
C ALA A 107 -4.21 -4.72 7.54
N ALA A 108 -3.59 -3.76 6.83
CA ALA A 108 -2.41 -3.04 7.31
C ALA A 108 -2.69 -2.30 8.63
N LEU A 109 -3.77 -1.52 8.71
CA LEU A 109 -4.15 -0.79 9.91
C LEU A 109 -4.49 -1.73 11.08
N ALA A 110 -5.13 -2.88 10.81
CA ALA A 110 -5.40 -3.89 11.83
C ALA A 110 -4.11 -4.47 12.42
N MET A 111 -3.15 -4.86 11.57
CA MET A 111 -1.83 -5.34 12.01
C MET A 111 -1.07 -4.26 12.80
N ILE A 112 -1.04 -3.02 12.32
CA ILE A 112 -0.40 -1.89 13.00
C ILE A 112 -1.04 -1.63 14.36
N ALA A 113 -2.37 -1.65 14.43
CA ALA A 113 -3.09 -1.48 15.67
C ALA A 113 -2.73 -2.57 16.69
N ALA A 114 -2.71 -3.83 16.26
CA ALA A 114 -2.31 -4.95 17.11
C ALA A 114 -0.88 -4.79 17.65
N ALA A 115 0.07 -4.41 16.78
CA ALA A 115 1.47 -4.23 17.16
C ALA A 115 1.70 -3.03 18.10
N LYS A 116 0.92 -1.94 17.95
CA LYS A 116 1.07 -0.71 18.74
C LYS A 116 0.12 -0.61 19.95
N GLY A 117 -0.78 -1.57 20.13
CA GLY A 117 -1.74 -1.57 21.25
C GLY A 117 -2.93 -0.62 21.05
N TYR A 118 -3.35 -0.39 19.80
CA TYR A 118 -4.58 0.34 19.47
C TYR A 118 -5.75 -0.61 19.25
N LYS A 119 -6.97 -0.08 19.44
CA LYS A 119 -8.18 -0.69 18.89
C LYS A 119 -8.26 -0.37 17.40
N CYS A 120 -8.84 -1.27 16.62
CA CYS A 120 -9.07 -1.04 15.19
C CYS A 120 -10.52 -1.36 14.84
N ILE A 121 -11.18 -0.44 14.14
CA ILE A 121 -12.53 -0.60 13.60
C ILE A 121 -12.48 -0.34 12.09
N ILE A 122 -12.81 -1.36 11.29
CA ILE A 122 -12.88 -1.22 9.84
C ILE A 122 -14.34 -1.33 9.41
N THR A 123 -14.82 -0.33 8.68
CA THR A 123 -16.11 -0.41 7.99
C THR A 123 -15.90 -0.92 6.57
N MET A 124 -16.79 -1.79 6.10
CA MET A 124 -16.75 -2.29 4.72
C MET A 124 -18.14 -2.68 4.21
N PRO A 125 -18.37 -2.63 2.89
CA PRO A 125 -19.60 -3.13 2.29
C PRO A 125 -19.77 -4.65 2.45
N ASP A 126 -21.02 -5.12 2.50
CA ASP A 126 -21.37 -6.54 2.61
C ASP A 126 -20.92 -7.42 1.43
N LYS A 127 -20.74 -6.85 0.23
CA LYS A 127 -20.20 -7.56 -0.95
C LYS A 127 -18.75 -8.02 -0.81
N MET A 128 -18.02 -7.55 0.21
CA MET A 128 -16.61 -7.90 0.39
C MET A 128 -16.46 -9.35 0.84
N SER A 129 -15.40 -10.00 0.36
CA SER A 129 -15.14 -11.42 0.60
C SER A 129 -14.91 -11.74 2.08
N ASP A 130 -15.23 -12.96 2.49
CA ASP A 130 -15.04 -13.39 3.87
C ASP A 130 -13.57 -13.57 4.22
N GLU A 131 -12.70 -13.89 3.26
CA GLU A 131 -11.25 -13.95 3.45
C GLU A 131 -10.70 -12.61 3.94
N LYS A 132 -11.15 -11.50 3.35
CA LYS A 132 -10.74 -10.15 3.75
C LYS A 132 -11.23 -9.81 5.16
N LYS A 133 -12.52 -10.09 5.45
CA LYS A 133 -13.10 -9.91 6.80
C LYS A 133 -12.31 -10.72 7.83
N ASN A 134 -11.99 -11.96 7.51
CA ASN A 134 -11.29 -12.89 8.41
C ASN A 134 -9.84 -12.47 8.64
N LEU A 135 -9.14 -11.97 7.62
CA LEU A 135 -7.79 -11.44 7.78
C LEU A 135 -7.75 -10.26 8.76
N MET A 136 -8.66 -9.29 8.59
CA MET A 136 -8.74 -8.15 9.51
C MET A 136 -9.11 -8.56 10.94
N LYS A 137 -10.07 -9.49 11.09
CA LYS A 137 -10.45 -10.05 12.40
C LYS A 137 -9.31 -10.85 13.04
N ALA A 138 -8.48 -11.55 12.25
CA ALA A 138 -7.33 -12.30 12.74
C ALA A 138 -6.26 -11.38 13.36
N PHE A 139 -6.14 -10.14 12.86
CA PHE A 139 -5.35 -9.08 13.49
C PHE A 139 -6.07 -8.38 14.66
N GLY A 140 -7.29 -8.80 15.04
CA GLY A 140 -8.03 -8.25 16.17
C GLY A 140 -8.88 -7.01 15.85
N ALA A 141 -9.05 -6.65 14.57
CA ALA A 141 -9.94 -5.55 14.20
C ALA A 141 -11.42 -5.93 14.34
N LYS A 142 -12.23 -4.97 14.80
CA LYS A 142 -13.69 -5.04 14.69
C LYS A 142 -14.10 -4.68 13.27
N VAL A 143 -14.74 -5.61 12.57
CA VAL A 143 -15.29 -5.36 11.23
C VAL A 143 -16.77 -5.00 11.35
N VAL A 144 -17.12 -3.81 10.86
CA VAL A 144 -18.50 -3.31 10.77
C VAL A 144 -18.94 -3.42 9.31
N VAL A 145 -19.89 -4.29 9.03
CA VAL A 145 -20.43 -4.50 7.69
C VAL A 145 -21.56 -3.51 7.44
N THR A 146 -21.56 -2.85 6.29
CA THR A 146 -22.60 -1.91 5.87
C THR A 146 -23.24 -2.33 4.54
N PRO A 147 -24.44 -1.84 4.20
CA PRO A 147 -25.06 -2.11 2.89
C PRO A 147 -24.16 -1.62 1.74
N THR A 148 -24.14 -2.38 0.64
CA THR A 148 -23.43 -2.01 -0.59
C THR A 148 -24.24 -1.05 -1.47
N ASP A 149 -25.57 -1.17 -1.45
CA ASP A 149 -26.52 -0.56 -2.38
C ASP A 149 -26.99 0.84 -1.95
N VAL A 150 -26.11 1.61 -1.31
CA VAL A 150 -26.38 2.98 -0.89
C VAL A 150 -25.39 3.97 -1.51
N PRO A 151 -25.82 5.21 -1.84
CA PRO A 151 -24.92 6.25 -2.33
C PRO A 151 -23.76 6.55 -1.36
N PRO A 152 -22.59 7.02 -1.83
CA PRO A 152 -21.43 7.31 -0.96
C PRO A 152 -21.72 8.31 0.18
N ASP A 153 -22.61 9.27 -0.04
CA ASP A 153 -23.04 10.29 0.92
C ASP A 153 -24.16 9.83 1.87
N SER A 154 -24.73 8.64 1.63
CA SER A 154 -25.71 8.03 2.54
C SER A 154 -25.13 7.88 3.95
N PRO A 155 -25.90 8.11 5.02
CA PRO A 155 -25.47 7.86 6.40
C PRO A 155 -25.15 6.37 6.66
N GLU A 156 -25.65 5.47 5.83
CA GLU A 156 -25.44 4.02 5.91
C GLU A 156 -24.22 3.55 5.12
N SER A 157 -23.62 4.41 4.29
CA SER A 157 -22.43 4.06 3.53
C SER A 157 -21.26 3.77 4.48
N TYR A 158 -20.40 2.81 4.11
CA TYR A 158 -19.21 2.50 4.91
C TYR A 158 -18.32 3.73 5.16
N TYR A 159 -18.31 4.71 4.24
CA TYR A 159 -17.65 6.01 4.42
C TYR A 159 -18.25 6.81 5.59
N SER A 160 -19.57 7.05 5.55
CA SER A 160 -20.28 7.83 6.56
C SER A 160 -20.28 7.14 7.91
N VAL A 161 -20.42 5.81 7.93
CA VAL A 161 -20.36 5.00 9.15
C VAL A 161 -18.97 5.10 9.79
N ALA A 162 -17.87 5.03 9.02
CA ALA A 162 -16.52 5.20 9.57
C ALA A 162 -16.33 6.60 10.18
N LYS A 163 -16.72 7.65 9.45
CA LYS A 163 -16.63 9.04 9.92
C LYS A 163 -17.45 9.26 11.19
N ARG A 164 -18.65 8.69 11.27
CA ARG A 164 -19.50 8.74 12.46
C ARG A 164 -18.85 8.01 13.64
N ILE A 165 -18.39 6.77 13.45
CA ILE A 165 -17.73 6.00 14.50
C ILE A 165 -16.50 6.75 15.01
N ALA A 166 -15.68 7.32 14.13
CA ALA A 166 -14.54 8.14 14.53
C ALA A 166 -14.98 9.36 15.36
N LYS A 167 -15.99 10.11 14.91
CA LYS A 167 -16.50 11.28 15.63
C LYS A 167 -17.03 10.94 17.03
N GLU A 168 -17.70 9.80 17.16
CA GLU A 168 -18.35 9.35 18.40
C GLU A 168 -17.42 8.58 19.33
N THR A 169 -16.28 8.07 18.83
CA THR A 169 -15.32 7.29 19.63
C THR A 169 -14.24 8.22 20.21
N PRO A 170 -14.14 8.35 21.54
CA PRO A 170 -13.09 9.13 22.17
C PRO A 170 -11.69 8.59 21.84
N ASN A 171 -10.72 9.48 21.67
CA ASN A 171 -9.34 9.13 21.32
C ASN A 171 -9.27 8.22 20.07
N SER A 172 -10.06 8.55 19.06
CA SER A 172 -10.00 7.86 17.78
C SER A 172 -9.38 8.72 16.68
N TYR A 173 -8.89 8.06 15.66
CA TYR A 173 -8.29 8.69 14.49
C TYR A 173 -8.81 8.03 13.22
N TYR A 174 -9.27 8.85 12.29
CA TYR A 174 -9.72 8.45 10.95
C TYR A 174 -8.64 8.83 9.93
N PRO A 175 -7.86 7.87 9.40
CA PRO A 175 -6.71 8.18 8.53
C PRO A 175 -7.09 8.84 7.20
N ASP A 176 -8.27 8.53 6.64
CA ASP A 176 -8.79 9.07 5.37
C ASP A 176 -7.79 8.90 4.21
N GLN A 177 -7.48 7.64 3.88
CA GLN A 177 -6.43 7.28 2.90
C GLN A 177 -6.55 7.98 1.53
N TYR A 178 -7.75 8.41 1.14
CA TYR A 178 -8.02 9.05 -0.15
C TYR A 178 -7.69 10.54 -0.16
N ASN A 179 -7.85 11.21 0.98
CA ASN A 179 -7.72 12.67 1.08
C ASN A 179 -6.54 13.12 1.94
N ASN A 180 -5.89 12.20 2.66
CA ASN A 180 -4.79 12.54 3.54
C ASN A 180 -3.49 12.74 2.74
N PRO A 181 -2.90 13.96 2.73
CA PRO A 181 -1.67 14.23 2.00
C PRO A 181 -0.48 13.40 2.49
N ARG A 182 -0.54 12.90 3.74
CA ARG A 182 0.47 11.99 4.29
C ARG A 182 0.58 10.67 3.52
N ASN A 183 -0.43 10.32 2.73
CA ASN A 183 -0.34 9.19 1.80
C ASN A 183 0.77 9.42 0.76
N ILE A 184 0.82 10.59 0.13
CA ILE A 184 1.91 10.97 -0.80
C ILE A 184 3.25 10.97 -0.06
N ASP A 185 3.31 11.62 1.11
CA ASP A 185 4.53 11.72 1.91
C ASP A 185 5.12 10.34 2.22
N SER A 186 4.28 9.34 2.53
CA SER A 186 4.73 8.00 2.87
C SER A 186 5.58 7.37 1.76
N HIS A 187 5.21 7.56 0.50
CA HIS A 187 5.94 7.02 -0.65
C HIS A 187 7.09 7.92 -1.11
N TYR A 188 6.98 9.24 -0.88
CA TYR A 188 8.08 10.18 -1.09
C TYR A 188 9.26 9.92 -0.16
N TYR A 189 9.00 9.67 1.13
CA TYR A 189 10.05 9.42 2.12
C TYR A 189 10.50 7.96 2.20
N THR A 190 9.77 7.01 1.60
CA THR A 190 10.14 5.59 1.61
C THR A 190 10.31 5.02 0.21
N THR A 191 9.23 4.67 -0.49
CA THR A 191 9.26 3.93 -1.76
C THR A 191 10.16 4.56 -2.82
N GLY A 192 10.10 5.88 -3.03
CA GLY A 192 10.97 6.60 -3.98
C GLY A 192 12.47 6.44 -3.67
N PRO A 193 12.95 6.80 -2.47
CA PRO A 193 14.32 6.57 -2.03
C PRO A 193 14.78 5.12 -2.16
N GLU A 194 13.91 4.15 -1.87
CA GLU A 194 14.24 2.74 -2.02
C GLU A 194 14.50 2.36 -3.47
N ILE A 195 13.59 2.74 -4.37
CA ILE A 195 13.75 2.48 -5.80
C ILE A 195 15.05 3.09 -6.29
N TRP A 196 15.28 4.38 -6.02
CA TRP A 196 16.48 5.09 -6.43
C TRP A 196 17.77 4.42 -5.95
N LYS A 197 17.83 4.03 -4.67
CA LYS A 197 19.01 3.38 -4.09
C LYS A 197 19.21 1.97 -4.63
N GLN A 198 18.14 1.20 -4.84
CA GLN A 198 18.20 -0.17 -5.33
C GLN A 198 18.55 -0.26 -6.82
N THR A 199 18.19 0.74 -7.62
CA THR A 199 18.57 0.84 -9.04
C THR A 199 19.93 1.52 -9.26
N GLY A 200 20.53 2.08 -8.19
CA GLY A 200 21.75 2.89 -8.29
C GLY A 200 21.52 4.15 -9.13
N GLY A 201 20.31 4.69 -9.15
CA GLY A 201 19.90 5.81 -10.00
C GLY A 201 19.58 5.44 -11.45
N ASN A 202 19.75 4.18 -11.87
CA ASN A 202 19.52 3.74 -13.24
C ASN A 202 18.05 3.29 -13.43
N ILE A 203 17.16 4.26 -13.62
CA ILE A 203 15.75 4.04 -13.92
C ILE A 203 15.29 5.11 -14.91
N ASP A 204 14.57 4.68 -15.95
CA ASP A 204 14.03 5.57 -16.98
C ASP A 204 12.50 5.74 -16.86
N TYR A 205 11.81 4.69 -16.40
CA TYR A 205 10.35 4.66 -16.25
C TYR A 205 9.96 4.10 -14.87
N PHE A 206 9.02 4.78 -14.21
CA PHE A 206 8.32 4.26 -13.04
C PHE A 206 6.84 4.07 -13.41
N VAL A 207 6.38 2.82 -13.35
CA VAL A 207 5.01 2.44 -13.72
C VAL A 207 4.26 1.95 -12.49
N ALA A 208 3.10 2.51 -12.18
CA ALA A 208 2.27 2.05 -11.06
C ALA A 208 0.77 2.25 -11.31
N GLY A 209 -0.02 1.32 -10.79
CA GLY A 209 -1.48 1.45 -10.76
C GLY A 209 -1.93 2.56 -9.81
N ILE A 210 -2.95 3.33 -10.21
CA ILE A 210 -3.52 4.40 -9.40
C ILE A 210 -4.76 3.87 -8.67
N GLY A 211 -4.77 3.98 -7.35
CA GLY A 211 -6.00 3.89 -6.53
C GLY A 211 -6.16 5.17 -5.72
N THR A 212 -5.71 5.17 -4.47
CA THR A 212 -5.60 6.40 -3.66
C THR A 212 -4.59 7.41 -4.22
N GLY A 213 -3.69 7.00 -5.12
CA GLY A 213 -2.72 7.87 -5.80
C GLY A 213 -1.37 8.02 -5.12
N GLY A 214 -1.29 7.84 -3.80
CA GLY A 214 -0.07 8.17 -3.05
C GLY A 214 1.20 7.45 -3.51
N THR A 215 1.11 6.19 -3.96
CA THR A 215 2.28 5.44 -4.47
C THR A 215 2.90 6.13 -5.68
N LEU A 216 2.08 6.44 -6.69
CA LEU A 216 2.55 7.05 -7.93
C LEU A 216 3.03 8.48 -7.67
N SER A 217 2.21 9.28 -6.99
CA SER A 217 2.50 10.68 -6.69
C SER A 217 3.75 10.86 -5.82
N GLY A 218 3.85 10.10 -4.72
CA GLY A 218 4.94 10.25 -3.76
C GLY A 218 6.27 9.74 -4.29
N ALA A 219 6.30 8.49 -4.78
CA ALA A 219 7.53 7.92 -5.31
C ALA A 219 7.95 8.64 -6.60
N GLY A 220 7.00 8.97 -7.48
CA GLY A 220 7.28 9.68 -8.73
C GLY A 220 7.83 11.09 -8.49
N ARG A 221 7.30 11.84 -7.51
CA ARG A 221 7.84 13.16 -7.14
C ARG A 221 9.29 13.06 -6.68
N TYR A 222 9.59 12.13 -5.78
CA TYR A 222 10.97 11.92 -5.34
C TYR A 222 11.89 11.56 -6.52
N LEU A 223 11.44 10.67 -7.41
CA LEU A 223 12.25 10.23 -8.56
C LEU A 223 12.50 11.38 -9.54
N LYS A 224 11.49 12.18 -9.90
CA LYS A 224 11.67 13.36 -10.76
C LYS A 224 12.57 14.42 -10.14
N GLU A 225 12.56 14.60 -8.81
CA GLU A 225 13.53 15.47 -8.13
C GLU A 225 14.98 14.96 -8.23
N LYS A 226 15.19 13.64 -8.36
CA LYS A 226 16.53 13.06 -8.58
C LYS A 226 16.95 13.09 -10.03
N ASN A 227 16.02 12.84 -10.95
CA ASN A 227 16.24 12.95 -12.38
C ASN A 227 14.91 13.32 -13.08
N PRO A 228 14.76 14.55 -13.60
CA PRO A 228 13.51 15.00 -14.22
C PRO A 228 13.16 14.25 -15.52
N GLU A 229 14.14 13.58 -16.14
CA GLU A 229 13.93 12.76 -17.35
C GLU A 229 13.20 11.43 -17.07
N ILE A 230 13.07 11.03 -15.79
CA ILE A 230 12.30 9.84 -15.43
C ILE A 230 10.83 10.04 -15.78
N ARG A 231 10.28 9.09 -16.52
CA ARG A 231 8.87 9.06 -16.91
C ARG A 231 8.02 8.31 -15.89
N ILE A 232 6.96 8.96 -15.43
CA ILE A 232 6.00 8.45 -14.47
C ILE A 232 4.74 8.04 -15.25
N ILE A 233 4.51 6.74 -15.31
CA ILE A 233 3.41 6.14 -16.09
C ILE A 233 2.37 5.57 -15.14
N ALA A 234 1.15 6.09 -15.24
CA ALA A 234 0.00 5.61 -14.50
C ALA A 234 -0.64 4.40 -15.20
N VAL A 235 -1.23 3.51 -14.40
CA VAL A 235 -2.09 2.43 -14.91
C VAL A 235 -3.47 2.55 -14.24
N ASP A 236 -4.52 2.54 -15.05
CA ASP A 236 -5.90 2.76 -14.60
C ASP A 236 -6.84 1.76 -15.28
N PRO A 237 -7.76 1.10 -14.54
CA PRO A 237 -8.68 0.15 -15.15
C PRO A 237 -9.78 0.85 -15.96
N GLU A 238 -10.21 0.22 -17.05
CA GLU A 238 -11.46 0.60 -17.70
C GLU A 238 -12.63 0.58 -16.69
N GLY A 239 -13.36 1.69 -16.63
CA GLY A 239 -14.45 1.91 -15.68
C GLY A 239 -14.12 2.89 -14.56
N SER A 240 -12.83 3.18 -14.33
CA SER A 240 -12.42 4.32 -13.50
C SER A 240 -12.50 5.65 -14.24
N VAL A 241 -12.56 6.75 -13.49
CA VAL A 241 -12.55 8.13 -14.01
C VAL A 241 -11.16 8.70 -14.27
N PHE A 242 -10.07 8.10 -13.77
CA PHE A 242 -8.75 8.75 -13.79
C PHE A 242 -8.16 8.88 -15.20
N TYR A 243 -8.24 7.85 -16.03
CA TYR A 243 -7.74 7.90 -17.40
C TYR A 243 -8.40 9.01 -18.21
N ASP A 244 -9.73 9.06 -18.24
CA ASP A 244 -10.48 10.05 -19.04
C ASP A 244 -10.27 11.46 -18.50
N TYR A 245 -10.20 11.60 -17.17
CA TYR A 245 -9.86 12.87 -16.54
C TYR A 245 -8.46 13.35 -16.96
N PHE A 246 -7.42 12.50 -16.91
CA PHE A 246 -6.07 12.87 -17.34
C PHE A 246 -6.02 13.24 -18.83
N LYS A 247 -6.68 12.46 -19.70
CA LYS A 247 -6.63 12.69 -21.16
C LYS A 247 -7.47 13.87 -21.63
N THR A 248 -8.57 14.19 -20.94
CA THR A 248 -9.59 15.12 -21.47
C THR A 248 -10.00 16.24 -20.50
N GLY A 249 -9.60 16.16 -19.23
CA GLY A 249 -10.07 17.03 -18.15
C GLY A 249 -11.53 16.80 -17.73
N LYS A 250 -12.19 15.75 -18.23
CA LYS A 250 -13.62 15.48 -17.99
C LYS A 250 -13.81 14.19 -17.21
N LEU A 251 -14.75 14.24 -16.27
CA LEU A 251 -15.24 13.05 -15.59
C LEU A 251 -16.24 12.32 -16.48
N ILE A 252 -16.09 11.00 -16.55
CA ILE A 252 -17.03 10.10 -17.20
C ILE A 252 -17.91 9.43 -16.16
N LYS A 253 -18.98 8.77 -16.61
CA LYS A 253 -19.76 7.90 -15.74
C LYS A 253 -18.94 6.63 -15.45
N PRO A 254 -18.56 6.36 -14.20
CA PRO A 254 -17.81 5.16 -13.86
C PRO A 254 -18.69 3.92 -14.00
N HIS A 255 -18.05 2.77 -14.18
CA HIS A 255 -18.73 1.47 -14.20
C HIS A 255 -17.88 0.38 -13.54
N VAL A 256 -18.51 -0.73 -13.21
CA VAL A 256 -17.92 -1.80 -12.40
C VAL A 256 -16.91 -2.62 -13.20
N TYR A 257 -15.77 -2.91 -12.58
CA TYR A 257 -14.73 -3.84 -13.02
C TYR A 257 -14.35 -4.80 -11.87
N LYS A 258 -13.58 -5.85 -12.17
CA LYS A 258 -13.23 -6.92 -11.22
C LYS A 258 -11.85 -6.75 -10.58
N VAL A 259 -10.89 -6.11 -11.25
CA VAL A 259 -9.58 -5.81 -10.66
C VAL A 259 -9.76 -4.98 -9.40
N GLU A 260 -9.02 -5.32 -8.35
CA GLU A 260 -9.16 -4.68 -7.05
C GLU A 260 -7.97 -3.76 -6.71
N GLY A 261 -8.25 -2.65 -6.01
CA GLY A 261 -7.24 -1.80 -5.39
C GLY A 261 -6.66 -0.70 -6.27
N ILE A 262 -7.09 -0.60 -7.53
CA ILE A 262 -6.83 0.50 -8.47
C ILE A 262 -8.14 0.98 -9.11
N GLY A 263 -8.11 2.19 -9.66
CA GLY A 263 -9.24 2.96 -10.13
C GLY A 263 -10.13 3.50 -8.99
N GLU A 264 -10.83 4.58 -9.28
CA GLU A 264 -11.88 5.18 -8.44
C GLU A 264 -13.02 5.76 -9.29
N ASP A 265 -14.16 6.05 -8.65
CA ASP A 265 -15.34 6.69 -9.22
C ASP A 265 -15.38 8.23 -9.04
N TYR A 266 -14.41 8.81 -8.33
CA TYR A 266 -14.21 10.26 -8.16
C TYR A 266 -12.71 10.64 -8.10
N ILE A 267 -12.41 11.94 -8.20
CA ILE A 267 -11.03 12.45 -8.10
C ILE A 267 -10.58 12.53 -6.64
N VAL A 268 -9.50 11.82 -6.32
CA VAL A 268 -8.89 11.78 -4.99
C VAL A 268 -7.73 12.77 -4.89
N LYS A 269 -7.52 13.34 -3.70
CA LYS A 269 -6.50 14.40 -3.51
C LYS A 269 -5.07 13.90 -3.51
N ALA A 270 -4.86 12.61 -3.29
CA ALA A 270 -3.53 12.01 -3.27
C ALA A 270 -3.01 11.58 -4.66
N VAL A 271 -3.75 11.88 -5.74
CA VAL A 271 -3.25 11.79 -7.13
C VAL A 271 -2.77 13.16 -7.59
N ASP A 272 -1.48 13.25 -7.93
CA ASP A 272 -0.86 14.42 -8.53
C ASP A 272 -0.81 14.22 -10.05
N PHE A 273 -1.84 14.72 -10.76
CA PHE A 273 -1.97 14.50 -12.21
C PHE A 273 -0.90 15.24 -13.03
N ASP A 274 -0.37 16.36 -12.52
CA ASP A 274 0.66 17.15 -13.19
C ASP A 274 2.02 16.43 -13.22
N LEU A 275 2.22 15.45 -12.33
CA LEU A 275 3.41 14.60 -12.27
C LEU A 275 3.41 13.50 -13.36
N ILE A 276 2.23 13.11 -13.86
CA ILE A 276 2.04 11.93 -14.71
C ILE A 276 2.40 12.28 -16.15
N ASP A 277 3.39 11.58 -16.72
CA ASP A 277 3.79 11.77 -18.12
C ASP A 277 2.84 11.05 -19.09
N ASP A 278 2.30 9.89 -18.70
CA ASP A 278 1.26 9.18 -19.45
C ASP A 278 0.44 8.24 -18.55
N ILE A 279 -0.73 7.84 -19.02
CA ILE A 279 -1.63 6.89 -18.36
C ILE A 279 -2.07 5.81 -19.34
N ILE A 280 -2.00 4.56 -18.90
CA ILE A 280 -2.38 3.37 -19.68
C ILE A 280 -3.68 2.82 -19.11
N ARG A 281 -4.68 2.66 -19.98
CA ARG A 281 -5.93 1.97 -19.63
C ARG A 281 -5.73 0.47 -19.75
N VAL A 282 -6.21 -0.29 -18.76
CA VAL A 282 -6.15 -1.77 -18.75
C VAL A 282 -7.52 -2.39 -18.51
N HIS A 283 -7.71 -3.61 -19.01
CA HIS A 283 -8.95 -4.36 -18.81
C HIS A 283 -8.77 -5.52 -17.82
N ASP A 284 -9.89 -5.98 -17.23
CA ASP A 284 -9.91 -7.11 -16.29
C ASP A 284 -9.20 -8.35 -16.86
N LYS A 285 -9.53 -8.72 -18.11
CA LYS A 285 -8.99 -9.92 -18.76
C LYS A 285 -7.46 -9.89 -18.86
N GLU A 286 -6.90 -8.76 -19.27
CA GLU A 286 -5.45 -8.59 -19.41
C GLU A 286 -4.76 -8.66 -18.06
N SER A 287 -5.37 -8.04 -17.04
CA SER A 287 -4.88 -8.05 -15.66
C SER A 287 -4.81 -9.47 -15.09
N PHE A 288 -5.85 -10.29 -15.28
CA PHE A 288 -5.88 -11.66 -14.78
C PHE A 288 -5.02 -12.64 -15.57
N LEU A 289 -4.80 -12.42 -16.86
CA LEU A 289 -3.90 -13.26 -17.66
C LEU A 289 -2.42 -12.98 -17.34
N MET A 290 -2.11 -11.78 -16.84
CA MET A 290 -0.77 -11.35 -16.49
C MET A 290 -0.34 -11.74 -15.07
N ALA A 291 -1.29 -11.77 -14.12
CA ALA A 291 -1.07 -12.08 -12.70
C ALA A 291 -0.72 -13.55 -12.45
#